data_AF-A0A1B6LPV7-F1
#
_entry.id   AF-A0A1B6LPV7-F1
#
_cell.length_a   1.000
_cell.length_b   1.000
_cell.length_c   1.000
_cell.angle_alpha   90.00
_cell.angle_beta   90.00
_cell.angle_gamma   90.00
#
_symmetry.space_group_name_H-M   'P 1'
#
loop_
_entity.id
_entity.type
_entity.pdbx_description
1 polymer ?
#
loop_
_entity_poly.entity_id
_entity_poly.type
_entity_poly.pdbx_seq_one_letter_code
_entity_poly.pdbx_strand_id
1 'polypeptide(L)'
;MMDNMWLEGAIQAIKALAFVCDIVTYPLYLLLQRPWDKKRLSRRPKAKAVTKDDKAITYRSLESIGEIHSQVLKAKVDTMEKMLLYVVKTFRNKNCLGTRQILAEEDEVQPNGRVFKKYVMGEYQWQTYEEVNQLATHFGRGLRELGHSPRKNIAIFAETRAEWM
;
A
#
# COMPACT_ATOMS: atom_id res chain seq x y z
N MET A 1 -5.50 -45.09 -27.02
CA MET A 1 -4.27 -44.66 -27.72
C MET A 1 -4.53 -43.42 -28.58
N MET A 2 -5.67 -43.32 -29.29
CA MET A 2 -6.07 -42.17 -30.09
C MET A 2 -6.41 -40.89 -29.29
N ASP A 3 -6.95 -41.01 -28.08
CA ASP A 3 -7.36 -39.84 -27.27
C ASP A 3 -6.18 -38.94 -26.85
N ASN A 4 -5.00 -39.53 -26.65
CA ASN A 4 -3.80 -38.77 -26.28
C ASN A 4 -3.23 -37.97 -27.46
N MET A 5 -3.38 -38.45 -28.71
CA MET A 5 -2.87 -37.74 -29.89
C MET A 5 -3.65 -36.44 -30.17
N TRP A 6 -4.98 -36.47 -30.04
CA TRP A 6 -5.81 -35.27 -30.21
C TRP A 6 -5.56 -34.25 -29.10
N LEU A 7 -5.40 -34.73 -27.86
CA LEU A 7 -5.05 -33.89 -26.72
C LEU A 7 -3.67 -33.24 -26.90
N GLU A 8 -2.66 -34.01 -27.30
CA GLU A 8 -1.31 -33.50 -27.57
C GLU A 8 -1.30 -32.48 -28.73
N GLY A 9 -2.02 -32.77 -29.81
CA GLY A 9 -2.19 -31.85 -30.93
C GLY A 9 -2.86 -30.53 -30.53
N ALA A 10 -3.92 -30.60 -29.72
CA ALA A 10 -4.60 -29.41 -29.19
C ALA A 10 -3.69 -28.58 -28.27
N ILE A 11 -2.95 -29.23 -27.37
CA ILE A 11 -1.96 -28.56 -26.50
C ILE A 11 -0.89 -27.87 -27.35
N GLN A 12 -0.41 -28.52 -28.40
CA GLN A 12 0.61 -27.96 -29.28
C GLN A 12 0.07 -26.77 -30.10
N ALA A 13 -1.18 -26.83 -30.55
CA ALA A 13 -1.85 -25.71 -31.21
C ALA A 13 -2.03 -24.50 -30.27
N ILE A 14 -2.42 -24.72 -29.01
CA ILE A 14 -2.54 -23.65 -28.00
C ILE A 14 -1.17 -23.01 -27.73
N LYS A 15 -0.11 -23.82 -27.59
CA LYS A 15 1.26 -23.30 -27.42
C LYS A 15 1.72 -22.48 -28.63
N ALA A 16 1.43 -22.93 -29.85
CA ALA A 16 1.76 -22.19 -31.06
C ALA A 16 1.02 -20.85 -31.14
N LEU A 17 -0.29 -20.85 -30.80
CA LEU A 17 -1.09 -19.63 -30.73
C LEU A 17 -0.52 -18.65 -29.68
N ALA A 18 -0.25 -19.13 -28.46
CA ALA A 18 0.32 -18.32 -27.39
C ALA A 18 1.67 -17.70 -27.81
N PHE A 19 2.53 -18.48 -28.48
CA PHE A 19 3.82 -18.00 -28.98
C PHE A 19 3.65 -16.88 -30.04
N VAL A 20 2.68 -17.01 -30.94
CA VAL A 20 2.36 -15.95 -31.91
C VAL A 20 1.84 -14.70 -31.20
N CYS A 21 0.94 -14.87 -30.24
CA CYS A 21 0.47 -13.77 -29.41
C CYS A 21 1.62 -13.08 -28.67
N ASP A 22 2.58 -13.82 -28.12
CA ASP A 22 3.75 -13.26 -27.46
C ASP A 22 4.64 -12.47 -28.44
N ILE A 23 4.90 -12.99 -29.64
CA ILE A 23 5.67 -12.29 -30.68
C ILE A 23 5.03 -10.95 -31.06
N VAL A 24 3.71 -10.91 -31.16
CA VAL A 24 2.98 -9.69 -31.57
C VAL A 24 2.84 -8.72 -30.39
N THR A 25 2.48 -9.23 -29.22
CA THR A 25 2.18 -8.39 -28.05
C THR A 25 3.44 -7.90 -27.35
N TYR A 26 4.53 -8.67 -27.35
CA TYR A 26 5.75 -8.31 -26.64
C TYR A 26 6.38 -6.99 -27.15
N PRO A 27 6.57 -6.76 -28.46
CA PRO A 27 7.06 -5.47 -28.97
C PRO A 27 6.12 -4.31 -28.63
N LEU A 28 4.80 -4.53 -28.71
CA LEU A 28 3.80 -3.52 -28.35
C LEU A 28 3.90 -3.15 -26.86
N TYR A 29 3.96 -4.13 -25.96
CA TYR A 29 4.15 -3.91 -24.54
C TYR A 29 5.50 -3.26 -24.23
N LEU A 30 6.57 -3.66 -24.93
CA LEU A 30 7.91 -3.10 -24.74
C LEU A 30 7.95 -1.61 -25.10
N LEU A 31 7.27 -1.21 -26.18
CA LEU A 31 7.12 0.20 -26.57
C LEU A 31 6.23 1.00 -25.62
N LEU A 32 5.13 0.41 -25.13
CA LEU A 32 4.20 1.07 -24.19
C LEU A 32 4.80 1.23 -22.79
N GLN A 33 5.41 0.18 -22.25
CA GLN A 33 5.92 0.16 -20.88
C GLN A 33 7.25 0.89 -20.71
N ARG A 34 8.03 1.04 -21.79
CA ARG A 34 9.35 1.71 -21.82
C ARG A 34 10.26 1.30 -20.66
N PRO A 35 10.62 0.00 -20.54
CA PRO A 35 11.39 -0.49 -19.40
C PRO A 35 12.78 0.17 -19.24
N TRP A 36 13.34 0.71 -20.33
CA TRP A 36 14.59 1.49 -20.29
C TRP A 36 14.45 2.77 -19.46
N ASP A 37 13.29 3.43 -19.45
CA ASP A 37 13.06 4.63 -18.64
C ASP A 37 13.02 4.26 -17.16
N LYS A 38 12.32 3.18 -16.80
CA LYS A 38 12.31 2.64 -15.42
C LYS A 38 13.72 2.25 -14.96
N LYS A 39 14.49 1.58 -15.82
CA LYS A 39 15.87 1.18 -15.54
C LYS A 39 16.80 2.41 -15.39
N ARG A 40 16.64 3.43 -16.23
CA ARG A 40 17.36 4.71 -16.13
C ARG A 40 17.04 5.43 -14.82
N LEU A 41 15.76 5.54 -14.46
CA LEU A 41 15.32 6.15 -13.20
C LEU A 41 15.77 5.37 -11.96
N SER A 42 15.84 4.04 -12.04
CA SER A 42 16.35 3.21 -10.94
C SER A 42 17.86 3.36 -10.74
N ARG A 43 18.62 3.52 -11.83
CA ARG A 43 20.09 3.64 -11.80
C ARG A 43 20.59 5.05 -11.51
N ARG A 44 19.73 6.07 -11.52
CA ARG A 44 20.12 7.45 -11.23
C ARG A 44 20.68 7.54 -9.80
N PRO A 45 21.76 8.29 -9.56
CA PRO A 45 22.25 8.52 -8.21
C PRO A 45 21.19 9.34 -7.45
N LYS A 46 20.67 8.78 -6.35
CA LYS A 46 19.62 9.42 -5.54
C LYS A 46 20.19 10.31 -4.44
N ALA A 47 21.42 10.02 -3.99
CA ALA A 47 22.08 10.76 -2.95
C ALA A 47 23.60 10.82 -3.19
N LYS A 48 24.25 11.85 -2.67
CA LYS A 48 25.70 12.01 -2.66
C LYS A 48 26.18 12.24 -1.23
N ALA A 49 27.35 11.70 -0.90
CA ALA A 49 28.02 12.01 0.35
C ALA A 49 28.47 13.48 0.33
N VAL A 50 28.01 14.26 1.31
CA VAL A 50 28.33 15.70 1.44
C VAL A 50 29.45 15.91 2.44
N THR A 51 29.44 15.14 3.53
CA THR A 51 30.45 15.23 4.61
C THR A 51 30.87 13.82 5.00
N LYS A 52 32.18 13.62 5.18
CA LYS A 52 32.77 12.37 5.61
C LYS A 52 33.71 12.67 6.77
N ASP A 53 33.30 12.28 7.96
CA ASP A 53 34.12 12.28 9.16
C ASP A 53 34.61 10.84 9.42
N ASP A 54 35.61 10.68 10.29
CA ASP A 54 36.15 9.35 10.65
C ASP A 54 35.08 8.43 11.28
N LYS A 55 34.00 9.01 11.81
CA LYS A 55 32.91 8.29 12.51
C LYS A 55 31.60 8.24 11.72
N ALA A 56 31.39 9.08 10.71
CA ALA A 56 30.10 9.19 10.05
C ALA A 56 30.20 9.73 8.60
N ILE A 57 29.26 9.29 7.76
CA ILE A 57 29.08 9.81 6.40
C ILE A 57 27.68 10.37 6.30
N THR A 58 27.57 11.65 5.96
CA THR A 58 26.29 12.32 5.73
C THR A 58 25.93 12.30 4.25
N TYR A 59 24.80 11.67 3.92
CA TYR A 59 24.25 11.66 2.57
C TYR A 59 23.18 12.73 2.42
N ARG A 60 23.18 13.42 1.27
CA ARG A 60 22.11 14.35 0.87
C ARG A 60 21.49 13.89 -0.44
N SER A 61 20.16 14.01 -0.53
CA SER A 61 19.44 13.78 -1.78
C SER A 61 19.98 14.70 -2.88
N LEU A 62 20.16 14.16 -4.09
CA LEU A 62 20.47 14.96 -5.28
C LEU A 62 19.21 15.55 -5.93
N GLU A 63 18.04 15.06 -5.53
CA GLU A 63 16.75 15.53 -6.03
C GLU A 63 16.39 16.86 -5.36
N SER A 64 15.89 17.81 -6.15
CA SER A 64 15.38 19.08 -5.63
C SER A 64 14.17 18.84 -4.74
N ILE A 65 13.93 19.79 -3.84
CA ILE A 65 12.77 19.77 -2.95
C ILE A 65 11.50 19.80 -3.81
N GLY A 66 10.72 18.72 -3.75
CA GLY A 66 9.41 18.66 -4.39
C GLY A 66 8.42 19.64 -3.75
N GLU A 67 7.35 19.96 -4.48
CA GLU A 67 6.36 20.94 -4.06
C GLU A 67 5.74 20.61 -2.69
N ILE A 68 5.33 19.35 -2.50
CA ILE A 68 4.76 18.87 -1.23
C ILE A 68 5.73 19.11 -0.08
N HIS A 69 7.01 18.76 -0.26
CA HIS A 69 8.02 18.96 0.77
C HIS A 69 8.23 20.46 1.05
N SER A 70 8.24 21.31 0.02
CA SER A 70 8.29 22.77 0.19
C SER A 70 7.11 23.29 1.00
N GLN A 71 5.88 22.82 0.74
CA GLN A 71 4.69 23.21 1.49
C GLN A 71 4.77 22.79 2.97
N VAL A 72 5.20 21.55 3.23
CA VAL A 72 5.40 21.01 4.60
C VAL A 72 6.45 21.83 5.36
N LEU A 73 7.57 22.19 4.71
CA LEU A 73 8.60 23.05 5.29
C LEU A 73 8.08 24.46 5.60
N LYS A 74 7.34 25.07 4.66
CA LYS A 74 6.71 26.39 4.86
C LYS A 74 5.71 26.38 6.02
N ALA A 75 4.99 25.26 6.18
CA ALA A 75 4.04 25.05 7.27
C ALA A 75 4.71 24.72 8.61
N LYS A 76 6.05 24.61 8.68
CA LYS A 76 6.84 24.29 9.88
C LYS A 76 6.36 23.02 10.58
N VAL A 77 6.04 22.00 9.80
CA VAL A 77 5.67 20.67 10.30
C VAL A 77 6.95 19.93 10.69
N ASP A 78 7.15 19.74 11.99
CA ASP A 78 8.38 19.18 12.60
C ASP A 78 8.12 17.92 13.44
N THR A 79 6.86 17.48 13.57
CA THR A 79 6.45 16.29 14.33
C THR A 79 5.42 15.49 13.54
N MET A 80 5.31 14.19 13.85
CA MET A 80 4.32 13.30 13.23
C MET A 80 2.88 13.75 13.51
N GLU A 81 2.61 14.24 14.72
CA GLU A 81 1.31 14.84 15.07
C GLU A 81 1.00 16.05 14.17
N LYS A 82 1.93 17.00 14.04
CA LYS A 82 1.73 18.16 13.14
C LYS A 82 1.53 17.73 11.69
N MET A 83 2.17 16.64 11.25
CA MET A 83 1.97 16.11 9.90
C MET A 83 0.55 15.59 9.72
N LEU A 84 0.04 14.81 10.68
CA LEU A 84 -1.36 14.37 10.67
C LEU A 84 -2.30 15.58 10.64
N LEU A 85 -2.12 16.55 11.54
CA LEU A 85 -2.95 17.76 11.59
C LEU A 85 -2.88 18.58 10.29
N TYR A 86 -1.71 18.68 9.66
CA TYR A 86 -1.54 19.35 8.37
C TYR A 86 -2.34 18.66 7.26
N VAL A 87 -2.24 17.32 7.18
CA VAL A 87 -2.98 16.52 6.19
C VAL A 87 -4.48 16.61 6.44
N VAL A 88 -4.93 16.50 7.69
CA VAL A 88 -6.35 16.62 8.07
C VAL A 88 -6.90 18.00 7.72
N LYS A 89 -6.12 19.05 7.95
CA LYS A 89 -6.51 20.41 7.53
C LYS A 89 -6.64 20.54 6.02
N THR A 90 -5.75 19.90 5.26
CA THR A 90 -5.69 20.00 3.79
C THR A 90 -6.74 19.14 3.10
N PHE A 91 -7.02 17.95 3.63
CA PHE A 91 -7.87 16.93 3.00
C PHE A 91 -9.07 16.51 3.84
N ARG A 92 -9.54 17.39 4.74
CA ARG A 92 -10.57 17.15 5.75
C ARG A 92 -11.66 16.15 5.35
N ASN A 93 -12.37 16.44 4.26
CA ASN A 93 -13.56 15.70 3.80
C ASN A 93 -13.24 14.60 2.79
N LYS A 94 -11.96 14.28 2.55
CA LYS A 94 -11.55 13.20 1.63
C LYS A 94 -11.50 11.87 2.37
N ASN A 95 -11.84 10.80 1.66
CA ASN A 95 -11.73 9.44 2.18
C ASN A 95 -10.28 9.14 2.56
N CYS A 96 -10.08 8.64 3.79
CA CYS A 96 -8.79 8.33 4.40
C CYS A 96 -8.63 6.82 4.60
N LEU A 97 -9.53 6.20 5.38
CA LEU A 97 -9.52 4.76 5.67
C LEU A 97 -10.82 4.12 5.19
N GLY A 98 -10.74 2.94 4.61
CA GLY A 98 -11.89 2.20 4.09
C GLY A 98 -11.95 0.80 4.67
N THR A 99 -13.12 0.42 5.22
CA THR A 99 -13.37 -0.90 5.78
C THR A 99 -14.45 -1.60 4.95
N ARG A 100 -14.19 -2.83 4.50
CA ARG A 100 -15.21 -3.63 3.81
C ARG A 100 -16.18 -4.17 4.84
N GLN A 101 -17.47 -3.89 4.66
CA GLN A 101 -18.49 -4.40 5.58
C GLN A 101 -18.62 -5.93 5.44
N ILE A 102 -18.69 -6.62 6.57
CA ILE A 102 -19.07 -8.04 6.63
C ILE A 102 -20.56 -8.08 6.96
N LEU A 103 -21.38 -8.59 6.03
CA LEU A 103 -22.84 -8.68 6.18
C LEU A 103 -23.26 -9.99 6.84
N ALA A 104 -22.61 -11.09 6.47
CA ALA A 104 -22.84 -12.40 7.05
C ALA A 104 -21.59 -13.26 6.97
N GLU A 105 -21.56 -14.32 7.79
CA GLU A 105 -20.55 -15.37 7.75
C GLU A 105 -21.29 -16.70 7.58
N GLU A 106 -20.96 -17.44 6.53
CA GLU A 106 -21.58 -18.69 6.15
C GLU A 106 -20.56 -19.82 6.21
N ASP A 107 -20.97 -20.97 6.72
CA ASP A 107 -20.15 -22.17 6.75
C ASP A 107 -20.42 -23.00 5.48
N GLU A 108 -19.50 -22.96 4.52
CA GLU A 108 -19.57 -23.71 3.26
C GLU A 108 -18.91 -25.07 3.43
N VAL A 109 -19.71 -26.14 3.49
CA VAL A 109 -19.21 -27.51 3.56
C VAL A 109 -18.77 -27.97 2.16
N GLN A 110 -17.48 -28.18 1.99
CA GLN A 110 -16.94 -28.71 0.75
C GLN A 110 -17.22 -30.22 0.60
N PRO A 111 -17.16 -30.76 -0.63
CA PRO A 111 -17.35 -32.20 -0.88
C PRO A 111 -16.37 -33.12 -0.12
N ASN A 112 -15.24 -32.58 0.34
CA ASN A 112 -14.24 -33.29 1.15
C ASN A 112 -14.53 -33.23 2.67
N GLY A 113 -15.68 -32.68 3.09
CA GLY A 113 -16.08 -32.53 4.49
C GLY A 113 -15.44 -31.33 5.22
N ARG A 114 -14.58 -30.54 4.56
CA ARG A 114 -14.02 -29.32 5.17
C ARG A 114 -15.05 -28.21 5.18
N VAL A 115 -15.21 -27.55 6.33
CA VAL A 115 -16.07 -26.38 6.48
C VAL A 115 -15.24 -25.12 6.28
N PHE A 116 -15.63 -24.29 5.30
CA PHE A 116 -15.01 -23.00 5.04
C PHE A 116 -15.90 -21.88 5.58
N LYS A 117 -15.30 -20.97 6.34
CA LYS A 117 -15.95 -19.72 6.74
C LYS A 117 -15.89 -18.74 5.58
N LYS A 118 -17.05 -18.44 5.02
CA LYS A 118 -17.24 -17.54 3.89
C LYS A 118 -17.91 -16.27 4.36
N TYR A 119 -17.25 -15.14 4.16
CA TYR A 119 -17.85 -13.85 4.47
C TYR A 119 -18.67 -13.34 3.27
N VAL A 120 -19.94 -13.03 3.52
CA VAL A 120 -20.77 -12.23 2.63
C VAL A 120 -20.39 -10.78 2.85
N MET A 121 -19.71 -10.16 1.88
CA MET A 121 -19.15 -8.82 2.02
C MET A 121 -20.06 -7.76 1.38
N GLY A 122 -20.40 -6.73 2.14
CA GLY A 122 -21.12 -5.54 1.69
C GLY A 122 -20.18 -4.44 1.22
N GLU A 123 -20.64 -3.19 1.08
CA GLU A 123 -19.81 -2.12 0.52
C GLU A 123 -18.64 -1.66 1.40
N TYR A 124 -17.70 -0.92 0.79
CA TYR A 124 -16.66 -0.23 1.56
C TYR A 124 -17.28 0.99 2.26
N GLN A 125 -17.14 1.03 3.58
CA GLN A 125 -17.42 2.21 4.38
C GLN A 125 -16.14 3.02 4.53
N TRP A 126 -16.21 4.30 4.20
CA TRP A 126 -15.05 5.20 4.22
C TRP A 126 -15.15 6.18 5.36
N GLN A 127 -14.04 6.36 6.06
CA GLN A 127 -13.84 7.42 7.03
C GLN A 127 -13.01 8.53 6.40
N THR A 128 -13.42 9.77 6.63
CA THR A 128 -12.72 10.97 6.21
C THR A 128 -11.48 11.22 7.07
N TYR A 129 -10.55 12.05 6.59
CA TYR A 129 -9.39 12.47 7.40
C TYR A 129 -9.81 13.11 8.73
N GLU A 130 -10.92 13.87 8.75
CA GLU A 130 -11.43 14.47 9.97
C GLU A 130 -11.89 13.43 10.99
N GLU A 131 -12.68 12.44 10.56
CA GLU A 131 -13.17 11.36 11.42
C GLU A 131 -12.02 10.52 11.98
N VAL A 132 -11.04 10.17 11.15
CA VAL A 132 -9.84 9.45 11.59
C VAL A 132 -9.07 10.25 12.65
N ASN A 133 -8.91 11.55 12.46
CA ASN A 133 -8.24 12.40 13.44
C ASN A 133 -9.03 12.52 14.76
N GLN A 134 -10.36 12.58 14.70
CA GLN A 134 -11.22 12.58 15.88
C GLN A 134 -11.07 11.27 16.66
N LEU A 135 -11.09 10.12 15.97
CA LEU A 135 -10.89 8.81 16.58
C LEU A 135 -9.51 8.68 17.23
N ALA A 136 -8.44 9.04 16.52
CA ALA A 136 -7.09 9.02 17.07
C ALA A 136 -6.95 9.94 18.30
N THR A 137 -7.59 11.12 18.26
CA THR A 137 -7.61 12.06 19.39
C THR A 137 -8.36 11.48 20.58
N HIS A 138 -9.52 10.86 20.37
CA HIS A 138 -10.32 10.24 21.43
C HIS A 138 -9.60 9.04 22.04
N PHE A 139 -8.98 8.19 21.22
CA PHE A 139 -8.15 7.09 21.70
C PHE A 139 -7.00 7.58 22.56
N GLY A 140 -6.27 8.60 22.09
CA GLY A 140 -5.19 9.23 22.85
C GLY A 140 -5.65 9.83 24.19
N ARG A 141 -6.82 10.48 24.22
CA ARG A 141 -7.43 10.98 25.47
C ARG A 141 -7.79 9.84 26.41
N GLY A 142 -8.40 8.77 25.91
CA GLY A 142 -8.72 7.58 26.72
C GLY A 142 -7.49 6.99 27.38
N LEU A 143 -6.37 6.88 26.65
CA LEU A 143 -5.10 6.43 27.23
C LEU A 143 -4.63 7.35 28.38
N ARG A 144 -4.79 8.67 28.25
CA ARG A 144 -4.45 9.62 29.32
C ARG A 144 -5.31 9.41 30.56
N GLU A 145 -6.63 9.28 30.38
CA GLU A 145 -7.57 9.05 31.48
C GLU A 145 -7.28 7.74 32.22
N LEU A 146 -6.78 6.72 31.51
CA LEU A 146 -6.33 5.45 32.09
C LEU A 146 -4.94 5.51 32.75
N GLY A 147 -4.32 6.69 32.83
CA GLY A 147 -3.03 6.90 33.50
C GLY A 147 -1.79 6.69 32.61
N HIS A 148 -1.95 6.55 31.28
CA HIS A 148 -0.81 6.41 30.39
C HIS A 148 0.00 7.72 30.27
N SER A 149 1.27 7.66 30.65
CA SER A 149 2.18 8.80 30.65
C SER A 149 2.90 9.00 29.31
N PRO A 150 3.31 10.23 28.94
CA PRO A 150 4.02 10.45 27.69
C PRO A 150 5.33 9.67 27.67
N ARG A 151 5.78 9.26 26.47
CA ARG A 151 7.03 8.50 26.27
C ARG A 151 7.06 7.12 26.97
N LYS A 152 5.89 6.59 27.33
CA LYS A 152 5.75 5.19 27.74
C LYS A 152 5.38 4.35 26.53
N ASN A 153 5.85 3.10 26.53
CA ASN A 153 5.59 2.18 25.43
C ASN A 153 4.14 1.69 25.50
N ILE A 154 3.53 1.47 24.34
CA ILE A 154 2.24 0.81 24.17
C ILE A 154 2.49 -0.41 23.29
N ALA A 155 2.01 -1.58 23.72
CA ALA A 155 1.97 -2.77 22.89
C ALA A 155 0.57 -2.87 22.28
N ILE A 156 0.50 -2.92 20.95
CA ILE A 156 -0.75 -3.10 20.22
C ILE A 156 -0.63 -4.43 19.47
N PHE A 157 -1.62 -5.31 19.63
CA PHE A 157 -1.72 -6.56 18.89
C PHE A 157 -2.97 -6.52 18.04
N ALA A 158 -2.81 -6.22 16.76
CA ALA A 158 -3.88 -6.27 15.79
C ALA A 158 -3.33 -6.60 14.40
N GLU A 159 -4.23 -7.02 13.53
CA GLU A 159 -4.01 -7.12 12.10
C GLU A 159 -4.10 -5.73 11.42
N THR A 160 -3.66 -5.62 10.17
CA THR A 160 -3.72 -4.35 9.41
C THR A 160 -5.17 -3.99 9.05
N ARG A 161 -5.85 -3.29 9.97
CA ARG A 161 -7.21 -2.78 9.81
C ARG A 161 -7.29 -1.27 10.08
N ALA A 162 -8.44 -0.66 9.79
CA ALA A 162 -8.65 0.77 10.02
C ALA A 162 -8.47 1.14 11.51
N GLU A 163 -8.87 0.28 12.43
CA GLU A 163 -8.75 0.47 13.88
C GLU A 163 -7.31 0.41 14.40
N TRP A 164 -6.40 -0.20 13.62
CA TRP A 164 -4.97 -0.23 13.93
C TRP A 164 -4.28 1.10 13.60
N MET A 165 -4.76 1.79 12.57
CA MET A 165 -4.17 3.03 12.03
C MET A 165 -4.51 4.25 12.87
#